data_AF-D2MPS4-F1
#
_entry.id   AF-D2MPS4-F1
#
_cell.length_a   1.000
_cell.length_b   1.000
_cell.length_c   1.000
_cell.angle_alpha   90.00
_cell.angle_beta   90.00
_cell.angle_gamma   90.00
#
_symmetry.space_group_name_H-M   'P 1'
#
loop_
_entity.id
_entity.type
_entity.pdbx_description
1 polymer ?
#
loop_
_entity_poly.entity_id
_entity_poly.type
_entity_poly.pdbx_seq_one_letter_code
_entity_poly.pdbx_strand_id
1 'polypeptide(L)'
;MSQNLLILLISVSTGLFVYSMILVKFVNERTHLRLQLKDIAETENSLRRNSDDMDFENKSFYSRVIFPGIERLSLFIGRVFPIAQKDQDKLNLQLLQAGLRIKAQTYLTIRILVIAVCMIFTYIYIGPYHLYFGFSVMMSALGGILSGYIISRFVLASRVTRRQNLLEKQLPGFLDLLSVCVEAGLGFDQAIQYVCHEYKGELSDEFKVVQRDISLGSTRKQALMSLCQRVTSSQMTTFTAAVLQADEMGISLKNILNAQSRNVRLAYKNKIEEKAQKLSTKILIPMLIFIFPVIFIILLGPAVPGIMKALGS
;
A
#
# COMPACT_ATOMS: atom_id res chain seq x y z
N MET A 1 -19.39 33.42 -18.16
CA MET A 1 -18.11 32.67 -18.14
C MET A 1 -17.67 32.30 -16.72
N SER A 2 -17.73 33.23 -15.76
CA SER A 2 -17.37 32.98 -14.34
C SER A 2 -18.24 31.94 -13.62
N GLN A 3 -19.57 31.97 -13.83
CA GLN A 3 -20.49 31.00 -13.20
C GLN A 3 -20.28 29.56 -13.68
N ASN A 4 -20.00 29.36 -14.97
CA ASN A 4 -19.75 28.02 -15.53
C ASN A 4 -18.43 27.42 -15.01
N LEU A 5 -17.41 28.25 -14.80
CA LEU A 5 -16.14 27.82 -14.21
C LEU A 5 -16.32 27.42 -12.74
N LEU A 6 -17.16 28.15 -12.01
CA LEU A 6 -17.44 27.89 -10.60
C LEU A 6 -18.25 26.60 -10.41
N ILE A 7 -19.23 26.35 -11.28
CA ILE A 7 -20.03 25.10 -11.29
C ILE A 7 -19.16 23.88 -11.65
N LEU A 8 -18.22 24.02 -12.58
CA LEU A 8 -17.29 22.96 -12.96
C LEU A 8 -16.30 22.63 -11.83
N LEU A 9 -15.82 23.64 -11.11
CA LEU A 9 -14.97 23.43 -9.94
C LEU A 9 -15.72 22.75 -8.79
N ILE A 10 -16.99 23.11 -8.56
CA ILE A 10 -17.82 22.49 -7.52
C ILE A 10 -18.11 21.03 -7.88
N SER A 11 -18.48 20.72 -9.12
CA SER A 11 -18.81 19.33 -9.53
C SER A 11 -17.59 18.41 -9.43
N VAL A 12 -16.41 18.88 -9.88
CA VAL A 12 -15.14 18.18 -9.73
C VAL A 12 -14.79 17.98 -8.25
N SER A 13 -15.01 19.00 -7.41
CA SER A 13 -14.76 18.92 -5.97
C SER A 13 -15.70 17.92 -5.27
N THR A 14 -17.00 17.94 -5.56
CA THR A 14 -17.97 16.98 -4.99
C THR A 14 -17.73 15.55 -5.47
N GLY A 15 -17.34 15.36 -6.74
CA GLY A 15 -16.96 14.05 -7.26
C GLY A 15 -15.73 13.50 -6.57
N LEU A 16 -14.70 14.33 -6.40
CA LEU A 16 -13.49 13.98 -5.64
C LEU A 16 -13.80 13.67 -4.16
N PHE A 17 -14.77 14.37 -3.56
CA PHE A 17 -15.15 14.20 -2.16
C PHE A 17 -15.92 12.90 -1.91
N VAL A 18 -16.99 12.62 -2.68
CA VAL A 18 -17.77 11.37 -2.57
C VAL A 18 -16.89 10.16 -2.85
N TYR A 19 -15.98 10.29 -3.81
CA TYR A 19 -15.04 9.25 -4.17
C TYR A 19 -13.95 9.03 -3.11
N SER A 20 -13.41 10.11 -2.51
CA SER A 20 -12.52 10.05 -1.35
C SER A 20 -13.19 9.36 -0.16
N MET A 21 -14.48 9.61 0.08
CA MET A 21 -15.25 8.97 1.14
C MET A 21 -15.40 7.45 0.93
N ILE A 22 -15.66 7.01 -0.30
CA ILE A 22 -15.72 5.58 -0.66
C ILE A 22 -14.35 4.91 -0.48
N LEU A 23 -13.26 5.59 -0.89
CA LEU A 23 -11.90 5.10 -0.68
C LEU A 23 -11.53 5.00 0.81
N VAL A 24 -11.86 6.01 1.62
CA VAL A 24 -11.58 5.99 3.06
C VAL A 24 -12.34 4.87 3.74
N LYS A 25 -13.62 4.62 3.40
CA LYS A 25 -14.37 3.48 3.94
C LYS A 25 -13.75 2.13 3.53
N PHE A 26 -13.37 1.97 2.26
CA PHE A 26 -12.73 0.74 1.75
C PHE A 26 -11.33 0.48 2.33
N VAL A 27 -10.61 1.55 2.73
CA VAL A 27 -9.30 1.47 3.39
C VAL A 27 -9.42 1.27 4.90
N ASN A 28 -10.48 1.79 5.53
CA ASN A 28 -10.70 1.73 6.98
C ASN A 28 -11.45 0.48 7.45
N GLU A 29 -12.13 -0.27 6.59
CA GLU A 29 -12.88 -1.49 6.95
C GLU A 29 -12.04 -2.67 7.48
N ARG A 30 -10.71 -2.52 7.62
CA ARG A 30 -9.84 -3.50 8.29
C ARG A 30 -9.37 -3.11 9.70
N THR A 31 -9.81 -1.99 10.28
CA THR A 31 -9.43 -1.61 11.66
C THR A 31 -10.45 -2.04 12.73
N HIS A 32 -11.71 -2.28 12.38
CA HIS A 32 -12.76 -2.60 13.37
C HIS A 32 -12.97 -4.10 13.67
N LEU A 33 -12.37 -5.02 12.91
CA LEU A 33 -12.52 -6.47 13.11
C LEU A 33 -11.47 -7.08 14.07
N ARG A 34 -10.98 -6.32 15.05
CA ARG A 34 -10.04 -6.83 16.07
C ARG A 34 -10.51 -6.68 17.52
N LEU A 35 -11.66 -6.05 17.77
CA LEU A 35 -12.14 -5.80 19.14
C LEU A 35 -13.25 -6.75 19.62
N GLN A 36 -13.70 -7.69 18.79
CA GLN A 36 -14.67 -8.73 19.20
C GLN A 36 -14.10 -10.16 19.18
N LEU A 37 -12.80 -10.33 18.89
CA LEU A 37 -12.11 -11.63 18.88
C LEU A 37 -11.39 -11.94 20.21
N LYS A 38 -11.85 -11.36 21.33
CA LYS A 38 -11.35 -11.71 22.67
C LYS A 38 -12.17 -12.85 23.32
N ASP A 39 -13.43 -13.00 22.90
CA ASP A 39 -14.36 -13.97 23.50
C ASP A 39 -14.50 -15.28 22.69
N ILE A 40 -13.72 -15.46 21.61
CA ILE A 40 -13.71 -16.69 20.77
C ILE A 40 -12.45 -17.54 21.02
N ALA A 41 -11.62 -17.17 22.01
CA ALA A 41 -10.42 -17.93 22.38
C ALA A 41 -10.73 -19.32 22.97
N GLU A 42 -11.96 -19.57 23.43
CA GLU A 42 -12.38 -20.89 23.94
C GLU A 42 -12.86 -21.86 22.84
N THR A 43 -13.19 -21.36 21.64
CA THR A 43 -13.65 -22.20 20.51
C THR A 43 -12.50 -22.66 19.60
N GLU A 44 -11.27 -22.18 19.84
CA GLU A 44 -10.07 -22.39 18.99
C GLU A 44 -9.60 -23.86 18.91
N ASN A 45 -9.94 -24.70 19.91
CA ASN A 45 -9.51 -26.10 19.94
C ASN A 45 -10.37 -27.05 19.09
N SER A 46 -11.64 -26.74 18.81
CA SER A 46 -12.51 -27.59 18.00
C SER A 46 -12.44 -27.28 16.49
N LEU A 47 -11.91 -26.12 16.11
CA LEU A 47 -11.78 -25.69 14.70
C LEU A 47 -10.45 -26.06 14.03
N ARG A 48 -9.40 -26.38 14.81
CA ARG A 48 -8.06 -26.79 14.31
C ARG A 48 -8.04 -28.06 13.45
N ARG A 49 -9.13 -28.85 13.44
CA ARG A 49 -9.23 -30.09 12.63
C ARG A 49 -10.04 -29.93 11.34
N ASN A 50 -10.73 -28.79 11.16
CA ASN A 50 -11.50 -28.46 9.94
C ASN A 50 -10.85 -27.33 9.11
N SER A 51 -9.65 -26.87 9.49
CA SER A 51 -9.02 -25.65 8.98
C SER A 51 -8.17 -25.79 7.70
N ASP A 52 -8.13 -26.97 7.07
CA ASP A 52 -7.45 -27.16 5.78
C ASP A 52 -8.30 -26.76 4.55
N ASP A 53 -9.60 -26.48 4.74
CA ASP A 53 -10.55 -26.13 3.65
C ASP A 53 -10.97 -24.64 3.63
N MET A 54 -10.44 -23.79 4.51
CA MET A 54 -10.96 -22.43 4.74
C MET A 54 -10.19 -21.30 4.02
N ASP A 55 -9.55 -21.57 2.87
CA ASP A 55 -8.79 -20.57 2.10
C ASP A 55 -9.68 -19.73 1.14
N PHE A 56 -11.01 -19.71 1.32
CA PHE A 56 -11.95 -19.09 0.36
C PHE A 56 -13.08 -18.23 0.94
N GLU A 57 -13.00 -17.72 2.18
CA GLU A 57 -14.15 -17.02 2.79
C GLU A 57 -13.88 -15.58 3.26
N ASN A 58 -13.72 -14.67 2.28
CA ASN A 58 -14.35 -13.35 2.36
C ASN A 58 -14.82 -12.93 0.96
N LYS A 59 -15.83 -13.67 0.48
CA LYS A 59 -16.59 -13.47 -0.76
C LYS A 59 -18.05 -13.26 -0.38
N SER A 60 -18.47 -12.07 0.08
CA SER A 60 -19.90 -11.87 0.39
C SER A 60 -20.64 -10.86 -0.50
N PHE A 61 -19.96 -9.82 -1.01
CA PHE A 61 -20.58 -8.88 -1.97
C PHE A 61 -20.00 -8.94 -3.39
N TYR A 62 -18.68 -9.13 -3.52
CA TYR A 62 -17.98 -9.20 -4.82
C TYR A 62 -18.32 -10.44 -5.65
N SER A 63 -18.58 -11.56 -5.00
CA SER A 63 -18.86 -12.84 -5.66
C SER A 63 -20.26 -12.90 -6.28
N ARG A 64 -21.25 -12.23 -5.67
CA ARG A 64 -22.66 -12.39 -6.05
C ARG A 64 -23.13 -11.39 -7.10
N VAL A 65 -22.65 -10.13 -7.04
CA VAL A 65 -23.14 -9.06 -7.93
C VAL A 65 -22.14 -8.71 -9.04
N ILE A 66 -20.84 -8.80 -8.74
CA ILE A 66 -19.78 -8.28 -9.62
C ILE A 66 -19.16 -9.37 -10.50
N PHE A 67 -19.07 -10.62 -10.01
CA PHE A 67 -18.46 -11.74 -10.73
C PHE A 67 -19.11 -12.09 -12.09
N PRO A 68 -20.45 -12.17 -12.25
CA PRO A 68 -21.04 -12.56 -13.54
C PRO A 68 -20.91 -11.47 -14.63
N GLY A 69 -20.74 -10.20 -14.24
CA GLY A 69 -20.57 -9.09 -15.18
C GLY A 69 -19.12 -8.92 -15.68
N ILE A 70 -18.15 -9.19 -14.81
CA ILE A 70 -16.71 -9.01 -15.11
C ILE A 70 -16.20 -10.00 -16.17
N GLU A 71 -16.67 -11.25 -16.17
CA GLU A 71 -16.22 -12.25 -17.15
C GLU A 71 -16.69 -11.90 -18.57
N ARG A 72 -17.95 -11.47 -18.74
CA ARG A 72 -18.50 -11.09 -20.06
C ARG A 72 -17.84 -9.82 -20.62
N LEU A 73 -17.45 -8.90 -19.75
CA LEU A 73 -16.81 -7.65 -20.14
C LEU A 73 -15.31 -7.83 -20.47
N SER A 74 -14.66 -8.84 -19.87
CA SER A 74 -13.23 -9.13 -20.09
C SER A 74 -12.89 -9.50 -21.54
N LEU A 75 -13.80 -10.19 -22.23
CA LEU A 75 -13.63 -10.58 -23.64
C LEU A 75 -13.80 -9.40 -24.60
N PHE A 76 -14.65 -8.43 -24.25
CA PHE A 76 -14.91 -7.26 -25.10
C PHE A 76 -13.77 -6.23 -25.01
N ILE A 77 -13.21 -6.05 -23.81
CA ILE A 77 -12.13 -5.10 -23.54
C ILE A 77 -10.77 -5.57 -24.09
N GLY A 78 -10.50 -6.89 -24.06
CA GLY A 78 -9.27 -7.47 -24.61
C GLY A 78 -9.08 -7.23 -26.12
N ARG A 79 -10.16 -6.91 -26.84
CA ARG A 79 -10.13 -6.60 -28.27
C ARG A 79 -9.86 -5.11 -28.55
N VAL A 80 -10.02 -4.22 -27.56
CA VAL A 80 -9.92 -2.75 -27.74
C VAL A 80 -8.61 -2.17 -27.19
N PHE A 81 -7.99 -2.79 -26.18
CA PHE A 81 -6.71 -2.33 -25.62
C PHE A 81 -5.68 -3.48 -25.49
N PRO A 82 -4.87 -3.75 -26.53
CA PRO A 82 -3.72 -4.65 -26.41
C PRO A 82 -2.62 -3.95 -25.61
N ILE A 83 -2.53 -4.27 -24.31
CA ILE A 83 -1.49 -3.74 -23.42
C ILE A 83 -0.20 -4.53 -23.65
N ALA A 84 0.88 -3.83 -23.97
CA ALA A 84 2.21 -4.40 -24.17
C ALA A 84 2.67 -5.26 -22.96
N GLN A 85 3.25 -6.43 -23.26
CA GLN A 85 3.59 -7.49 -22.30
C GLN A 85 4.45 -7.00 -21.11
N LYS A 86 5.35 -6.03 -21.35
CA LYS A 86 6.27 -5.44 -20.35
C LYS A 86 5.57 -4.64 -19.24
N ASP A 87 4.40 -4.07 -19.51
CA ASP A 87 3.64 -3.32 -18.49
C ASP A 87 2.80 -4.26 -17.62
N GLN A 88 2.43 -5.44 -18.13
CA GLN A 88 1.70 -6.46 -17.38
C GLN A 88 2.58 -7.08 -16.29
N ASP A 89 3.86 -7.34 -16.59
CA ASP A 89 4.81 -7.92 -15.63
C ASP A 89 5.10 -6.97 -14.45
N LYS A 90 5.31 -5.68 -14.74
CA LYS A 90 5.48 -4.67 -13.69
C LYS A 90 4.25 -4.55 -12.81
N LEU A 91 3.06 -4.62 -13.39
CA LEU A 91 1.80 -4.51 -12.65
C LEU A 91 1.55 -5.75 -11.79
N ASN A 92 1.83 -6.95 -12.30
CA ASN A 92 1.80 -8.20 -11.53
C ASN A 92 2.77 -8.13 -10.34
N LEU A 93 4.00 -7.64 -10.55
CA LEU A 93 4.97 -7.45 -9.46
C LEU A 93 4.46 -6.46 -8.40
N GLN A 94 3.84 -5.34 -8.80
CA GLN A 94 3.24 -4.38 -7.86
C GLN A 94 2.06 -4.98 -7.09
N LEU A 95 1.24 -5.83 -7.72
CA LEU A 95 0.12 -6.51 -7.06
C LEU A 95 0.62 -7.58 -6.06
N LEU A 96 1.66 -8.33 -6.41
CA LEU A 96 2.35 -9.24 -5.50
C LEU A 96 2.92 -8.49 -4.30
N GLN A 97 3.59 -7.36 -4.53
CA GLN A 97 4.10 -6.49 -3.46
C GLN A 97 2.97 -5.91 -2.60
N ALA A 98 1.80 -5.65 -3.18
CA ALA A 98 0.60 -5.20 -2.45
C ALA A 98 -0.08 -6.28 -1.61
N GLY A 99 0.30 -7.56 -1.78
CA GLY A 99 -0.34 -8.70 -1.10
C GLY A 99 -1.69 -9.07 -1.70
N LEU A 100 -2.00 -8.56 -2.89
CA LEU A 100 -3.22 -8.89 -3.60
C LEU A 100 -2.92 -10.07 -4.53
N ARG A 101 -3.45 -11.26 -4.20
CA ARG A 101 -3.43 -12.45 -5.08
C ARG A 101 -4.42 -12.31 -6.25
N ILE A 102 -4.53 -11.13 -6.82
CA ILE A 102 -5.47 -10.80 -7.90
C ILE A 102 -4.66 -10.69 -9.20
N LYS A 103 -5.08 -11.38 -10.25
CA LYS A 103 -4.44 -11.31 -11.58
C LYS A 103 -4.46 -9.86 -12.10
N ALA A 104 -3.39 -9.39 -12.75
CA ALA A 104 -3.33 -8.04 -13.33
C ALA A 104 -4.54 -7.71 -14.21
N GLN A 105 -5.08 -8.72 -14.90
CA GLN A 105 -6.28 -8.61 -15.73
C GLN A 105 -7.51 -8.14 -14.93
N THR A 106 -7.76 -8.70 -13.74
CA THR A 106 -8.90 -8.32 -12.89
C THR A 106 -8.75 -6.90 -12.33
N TYR A 107 -7.51 -6.48 -12.03
CA TYR A 107 -7.23 -5.11 -11.61
C TYR A 107 -7.51 -4.10 -12.73
N LEU A 108 -7.12 -4.42 -13.96
CA LEU A 108 -7.42 -3.61 -15.14
C LEU A 108 -8.93 -3.53 -15.39
N THR A 109 -9.68 -4.62 -15.17
CA THR A 109 -11.14 -4.59 -15.29
C THR A 109 -11.78 -3.67 -14.26
N ILE A 110 -11.35 -3.73 -12.99
CA ILE A 110 -11.82 -2.81 -11.95
C ILE A 110 -11.50 -1.36 -12.34
N ARG A 111 -10.30 -1.11 -12.87
CA ARG A 111 -9.87 0.22 -13.31
C ARG A 111 -10.76 0.77 -14.43
N ILE A 112 -11.06 -0.04 -15.44
CA ILE A 112 -11.92 0.36 -16.57
C ILE A 112 -13.37 0.56 -16.09
N LEU A 113 -13.86 -0.27 -15.18
CA LEU A 113 -15.19 -0.11 -14.59
C LEU A 113 -15.30 1.21 -13.82
N VAL A 114 -14.28 1.56 -13.02
CA VAL A 114 -14.24 2.85 -12.33
C VAL A 114 -14.23 4.02 -13.32
N ILE A 115 -13.44 3.93 -14.41
CA ILE A 115 -13.43 4.96 -15.47
C ILE A 115 -14.82 5.08 -16.11
N ALA A 116 -15.48 3.97 -16.41
CA ALA A 116 -16.82 3.94 -17.00
C ALA A 116 -17.87 4.56 -16.07
N VAL A 117 -17.85 4.22 -14.78
CA VAL A 117 -18.76 4.81 -13.78
C VAL A 117 -18.52 6.31 -13.64
N CYS A 118 -17.26 6.76 -13.59
CA CYS A 118 -16.93 8.18 -13.56
C CYS A 118 -17.40 8.92 -14.82
N MET A 119 -17.25 8.31 -16.01
CA MET A 119 -17.75 8.89 -17.26
C MET A 119 -19.29 9.01 -17.24
N ILE A 120 -20.00 7.99 -16.76
CA ILE A 120 -21.47 8.01 -16.66
C ILE A 120 -21.93 9.09 -15.67
N PHE A 121 -21.32 9.17 -14.49
CA PHE A 121 -21.66 10.19 -13.49
C PHE A 121 -21.38 11.61 -14.02
N THR A 122 -20.26 11.81 -14.71
CA THR A 122 -19.92 13.11 -15.29
C THR A 122 -20.88 13.48 -16.42
N TYR A 123 -21.29 12.52 -17.25
CA TYR A 123 -22.28 12.72 -18.30
C TYR A 123 -23.66 13.07 -17.73
N ILE A 124 -24.11 12.39 -16.68
CA ILE A 124 -25.39 12.71 -16.00
C ILE A 124 -25.36 14.11 -15.40
N TYR A 125 -24.22 14.55 -14.86
CA TYR A 125 -24.09 15.86 -14.21
C TYR A 125 -23.95 17.02 -15.20
N ILE A 126 -23.31 16.81 -16.36
CA ILE A 126 -23.11 17.87 -17.36
C ILE A 126 -24.16 17.84 -18.49
N GLY A 127 -24.80 16.68 -18.72
CA GLY A 127 -25.84 16.45 -19.73
C GLY A 127 -26.98 17.48 -19.78
N PRO A 128 -27.51 17.99 -18.65
CA PRO A 128 -28.59 18.98 -18.70
C PRO A 128 -28.13 20.37 -19.21
N TYR A 129 -26.83 20.65 -19.29
CA TYR A 129 -26.28 21.93 -19.73
C TYR A 129 -25.85 21.86 -21.21
N HIS A 130 -26.85 21.69 -22.08
CA HIS A 130 -26.78 21.26 -23.48
C HIS A 130 -25.96 22.09 -24.50
N LEU A 131 -25.22 23.14 -24.08
CA LEU A 131 -24.71 24.12 -25.05
C LEU A 131 -23.44 23.70 -25.82
N TYR A 132 -22.70 22.69 -25.37
CA TYR A 132 -21.61 22.09 -26.14
C TYR A 132 -21.49 20.59 -25.86
N PHE A 133 -22.45 19.81 -26.39
CA PHE A 133 -22.50 18.35 -26.21
C PHE A 133 -21.15 17.67 -26.53
N GLY A 134 -20.50 18.05 -27.63
CA GLY A 134 -19.20 17.48 -28.01
C GLY A 134 -18.05 17.84 -27.05
N PHE A 135 -17.95 19.11 -26.62
CA PHE A 135 -16.87 19.56 -25.73
C PHE A 135 -17.04 19.03 -24.30
N SER A 136 -18.28 18.96 -23.81
CA SER A 136 -18.64 18.38 -22.51
C SER A 136 -18.31 16.88 -22.45
N VAL A 137 -18.71 16.11 -23.46
CA VAL A 137 -18.39 14.68 -23.55
C VAL A 137 -16.88 14.47 -23.65
N MET A 138 -16.16 15.29 -24.42
CA MET A 138 -14.70 15.18 -24.52
C MET A 138 -13.99 15.50 -23.19
N MET A 139 -14.39 16.55 -22.48
CA MET A 139 -13.78 16.92 -21.19
C MET A 139 -14.12 15.96 -20.06
N SER A 140 -15.34 15.41 -20.06
CA SER A 140 -15.74 14.36 -19.10
C SER A 140 -14.99 13.05 -19.33
N ALA A 141 -14.79 12.65 -20.59
CA ALA A 141 -13.98 11.48 -20.94
C ALA A 141 -12.53 11.67 -20.50
N LEU A 142 -11.92 12.82 -20.81
CA LEU A 142 -10.55 13.14 -20.38
C LEU A 142 -10.42 13.17 -18.85
N GLY A 143 -11.37 13.82 -18.16
CA GLY A 143 -11.41 13.88 -16.70
C GLY A 143 -11.53 12.50 -16.05
N GLY A 144 -12.42 11.65 -16.55
CA GLY A 144 -12.64 10.29 -16.04
C GLY A 144 -11.44 9.36 -16.28
N ILE A 145 -10.81 9.45 -17.45
CA ILE A 145 -9.59 8.70 -17.77
C ILE A 145 -8.45 9.14 -16.85
N LEU A 146 -8.25 10.46 -16.69
CA LEU A 146 -7.17 11.00 -15.88
C LEU A 146 -7.36 10.69 -14.39
N SER A 147 -8.57 10.87 -13.87
CA SER A 147 -8.90 10.55 -12.48
C SER A 147 -8.75 9.04 -12.21
N GLY A 148 -9.29 8.19 -13.09
CA GLY A 148 -9.18 6.74 -12.96
C GLY A 148 -7.72 6.26 -13.04
N TYR A 149 -6.89 6.91 -13.86
CA TYR A 149 -5.46 6.60 -13.95
C TYR A 149 -4.72 6.98 -12.66
N ILE A 150 -4.86 8.23 -12.21
CA ILE A 150 -4.13 8.79 -11.06
C ILE A 150 -4.52 8.05 -9.78
N ILE A 151 -5.82 7.84 -9.57
CA ILE A 151 -6.30 7.22 -8.35
C ILE A 151 -5.87 5.76 -8.25
N SER A 152 -6.08 4.99 -9.32
CA SER A 152 -5.72 3.57 -9.35
C SER A 152 -4.25 3.41 -8.98
N ARG A 153 -3.38 4.24 -9.57
CA ARG A 153 -1.95 4.25 -9.25
C ARG A 153 -1.68 4.64 -7.79
N PHE A 154 -2.36 5.65 -7.27
CA PHE A 154 -2.14 6.15 -5.90
C PHE A 154 -2.59 5.14 -4.83
N VAL A 155 -3.76 4.52 -5.01
CA VAL A 155 -4.31 3.54 -4.06
C VAL A 155 -3.43 2.29 -4.02
N LEU A 156 -3.00 1.79 -5.18
CA LEU A 156 -2.10 0.65 -5.25
C LEU A 156 -0.75 0.97 -4.60
N ALA A 157 -0.15 2.12 -4.93
CA ALA A 157 1.11 2.56 -4.34
C ALA A 157 0.99 2.69 -2.81
N SER A 158 -0.09 3.31 -2.32
CA SER A 158 -0.32 3.47 -0.87
C SER A 158 -0.48 2.11 -0.15
N ARG A 159 -1.20 1.16 -0.76
CA ARG A 159 -1.35 -0.21 -0.22
C ARG A 159 -0.01 -0.94 -0.17
N VAL A 160 0.77 -0.89 -1.26
CA VAL A 160 2.12 -1.47 -1.32
C VAL A 160 3.01 -0.88 -0.22
N THR A 161 3.08 0.45 -0.14
CA THR A 161 3.91 1.13 0.87
C THR A 161 3.46 0.80 2.29
N ARG A 162 2.15 0.74 2.55
CA ARG A 162 1.63 0.36 3.88
C ARG A 162 2.04 -1.06 4.25
N ARG A 163 1.91 -2.01 3.32
CA ARG A 163 2.29 -3.40 3.52
C ARG A 163 3.79 -3.55 3.75
N GLN A 164 4.61 -2.93 2.91
CA GLN A 164 6.07 -2.94 3.08
C GLN A 164 6.49 -2.39 4.45
N ASN A 165 5.88 -1.29 4.91
CA ASN A 165 6.16 -0.75 6.25
C ASN A 165 5.77 -1.72 7.38
N LEU A 166 4.71 -2.50 7.22
CA LEU A 166 4.31 -3.54 8.19
C LEU A 166 5.33 -4.68 8.21
N LEU A 167 5.75 -5.17 7.05
CA LEU A 167 6.77 -6.22 6.92
C LEU A 167 8.10 -5.78 7.52
N GLU A 168 8.54 -4.56 7.24
CA GLU A 168 9.78 -4.00 7.78
C GLU A 168 9.73 -3.83 9.31
N LYS A 169 8.55 -3.50 9.86
CA LYS A 169 8.34 -3.43 11.31
C LYS A 169 8.39 -4.82 11.97
N GLN A 170 7.94 -5.87 11.28
CA GLN A 170 7.93 -7.25 11.78
C GLN A 170 9.30 -7.94 11.66
N LEU A 171 10.13 -7.49 10.71
CA LEU A 171 11.39 -8.13 10.38
C LEU A 171 12.38 -8.29 11.55
N PRO A 172 12.65 -7.28 12.40
CA PRO A 172 13.57 -7.45 13.52
C PRO A 172 13.14 -8.58 14.47
N GLY A 173 11.87 -8.56 14.90
CA GLY A 173 11.35 -9.57 15.83
C GLY A 173 11.31 -10.98 15.25
N PHE A 174 11.00 -11.11 13.96
CA PHE A 174 11.04 -12.40 13.27
C PHE A 174 12.47 -12.96 13.21
N LEU A 175 13.46 -12.13 12.83
CA LEU A 175 14.86 -12.55 12.76
C LEU A 175 15.48 -12.82 14.12
N ASP A 176 15.07 -12.09 15.16
CA ASP A 176 15.50 -12.34 16.55
C ASP A 176 15.08 -13.75 16.99
N LEU A 177 13.80 -14.11 16.78
CA LEU A 177 13.31 -15.45 17.13
C LEU A 177 13.97 -16.54 16.28
N LEU A 178 14.17 -16.28 14.98
CA LEU A 178 14.87 -17.19 14.09
C LEU A 178 16.31 -17.44 14.53
N SER A 179 17.01 -16.39 14.95
CA SER A 179 18.37 -16.50 15.46
C SER A 179 18.39 -17.38 16.70
N VAL A 180 17.54 -17.11 17.70
CA VAL A 180 17.44 -17.91 18.93
C VAL A 180 17.18 -19.39 18.64
N CYS A 181 16.30 -19.69 17.68
CA CYS A 181 16.02 -21.08 17.28
C CYS A 181 17.26 -21.78 16.70
N VAL A 182 18.01 -21.12 15.83
CA VAL A 182 19.25 -21.68 15.26
C VAL A 182 20.37 -21.74 16.31
N GLU A 183 20.43 -20.79 17.25
CA GLU A 183 21.35 -20.85 18.38
C GLU A 183 21.09 -22.05 19.30
N ALA A 184 19.83 -22.44 19.45
CA ALA A 184 19.39 -23.62 20.17
C ALA A 184 19.64 -24.94 19.41
N GLY A 185 20.21 -24.88 18.21
CA GLY A 185 20.61 -26.05 17.43
C GLY A 185 19.59 -26.53 16.41
N LEU A 186 18.48 -25.82 16.21
CA LEU A 186 17.54 -26.14 15.13
C LEU A 186 18.19 -25.90 13.77
N GLY A 187 17.96 -26.83 12.83
CA GLY A 187 18.31 -26.60 11.43
C GLY A 187 17.53 -25.42 10.86
N PHE A 188 18.10 -24.70 9.90
CA PHE A 188 17.51 -23.45 9.38
C PHE A 188 16.05 -23.60 8.92
N ASP A 189 15.72 -24.65 8.17
CA ASP A 189 14.35 -24.86 7.68
C ASP A 189 13.37 -25.17 8.83
N GLN A 190 13.82 -25.92 9.85
CA GLN A 190 13.06 -26.21 11.07
C GLN A 190 12.84 -24.94 11.91
N ALA A 191 13.87 -24.11 12.02
CA ALA A 191 13.81 -22.84 12.70
C ALA A 191 12.79 -21.90 12.01
N ILE A 192 12.79 -21.82 10.67
CA ILE A 192 11.74 -21.07 9.94
C ILE A 192 10.35 -21.65 10.26
N GLN A 193 10.19 -22.97 10.28
CA GLN A 193 8.88 -23.59 10.53
C GLN A 193 8.35 -23.24 11.92
N TYR A 194 9.23 -23.30 12.93
CA TYR A 194 8.91 -22.91 14.29
C TYR A 194 8.53 -21.42 14.39
N VAL A 195 9.36 -20.54 13.84
CA VAL A 195 9.12 -19.08 13.87
C VAL A 195 7.82 -18.72 13.14
N CYS A 196 7.52 -19.37 12.00
CA CYS A 196 6.28 -19.17 11.28
C CYS A 196 5.03 -19.62 12.06
N HIS A 197 5.19 -20.56 13.00
CA HIS A 197 4.12 -21.02 13.87
C HIS A 197 3.90 -20.06 15.05
N GLU A 198 5.00 -19.63 15.68
CA GLU A 198 4.98 -18.79 16.89
C GLU A 198 4.73 -17.31 16.59
N TYR A 199 5.40 -16.78 15.57
CA TYR A 199 5.30 -15.37 15.19
C TYR A 199 4.09 -15.17 14.27
N LYS A 200 3.00 -14.55 14.74
CA LYS A 200 1.82 -14.23 13.90
C LYS A 200 2.04 -12.90 13.16
N GLY A 201 1.98 -12.91 11.83
CA GLY A 201 2.11 -11.69 11.02
C GLY A 201 2.20 -11.94 9.51
N GLU A 202 2.10 -10.88 8.72
CA GLU A 202 2.22 -10.96 7.25
C GLU A 202 3.59 -11.48 6.81
N LEU A 203 4.64 -11.20 7.59
CA LEU A 203 5.98 -11.69 7.31
C LEU A 203 6.06 -13.22 7.44
N SER A 204 5.42 -13.80 8.46
CA SER A 204 5.36 -15.25 8.64
C SER A 204 4.57 -15.91 7.51
N ASP A 205 3.50 -15.29 7.02
CA ASP A 205 2.75 -15.80 5.88
C ASP A 205 3.60 -15.81 4.59
N GLU A 206 4.48 -14.83 4.41
CA GLU A 206 5.44 -14.81 3.30
C GLU A 206 6.50 -15.93 3.42
N PHE A 207 7.01 -16.21 4.63
CA PHE A 207 7.92 -17.34 4.85
C PHE A 207 7.21 -18.70 4.75
N LYS A 208 5.92 -18.82 5.08
CA LYS A 208 5.11 -20.02 4.78
C LYS A 208 5.01 -20.27 3.27
N VAL A 209 4.90 -19.20 2.46
CA VAL A 209 4.97 -19.34 1.00
C VAL A 209 6.34 -19.86 0.58
N VAL A 210 7.44 -19.37 1.16
CA VAL A 210 8.78 -19.91 0.89
C VAL A 210 8.88 -21.40 1.20
N GLN A 211 8.38 -21.82 2.37
CA GLN A 211 8.36 -23.24 2.74
C GLN A 211 7.53 -24.07 1.77
N ARG A 212 6.35 -23.58 1.39
CA ARG A 212 5.49 -24.22 0.39
C ARG A 212 6.18 -24.35 -0.96
N ASP A 213 6.83 -23.30 -1.45
CA ASP A 213 7.55 -23.30 -2.74
C ASP A 213 8.66 -24.35 -2.72
N ILE A 214 9.38 -24.49 -1.60
CA ILE A 214 10.41 -25.53 -1.40
C ILE A 214 9.79 -26.93 -1.37
N SER A 215 8.68 -27.13 -0.63
CA SER A 215 7.96 -28.41 -0.61
C SER A 215 7.42 -28.84 -1.97
N LEU A 216 7.13 -27.87 -2.85
CA LEU A 216 6.71 -28.10 -4.24
C LEU A 216 7.88 -28.31 -5.21
N GLY A 217 9.11 -28.37 -4.72
CA GLY A 217 10.30 -28.69 -5.52
C GLY A 217 11.13 -27.49 -5.97
N SER A 218 10.81 -26.27 -5.54
CA SER A 218 11.67 -25.10 -5.80
C SER A 218 12.96 -25.20 -4.96
N THR A 219 14.08 -24.75 -5.52
CA THR A 219 15.32 -24.66 -4.73
C THR A 219 15.19 -23.58 -3.65
N ARG A 220 15.87 -23.76 -2.50
CA ARG A 220 15.89 -22.75 -1.42
C ARG A 220 16.29 -21.36 -1.94
N LYS A 221 17.27 -21.32 -2.84
CA LYS A 221 17.72 -20.10 -3.54
C LYS A 221 16.60 -19.42 -4.31
N GLN A 222 15.85 -20.17 -5.13
CA GLN A 222 14.73 -19.61 -5.89
C GLN A 222 13.60 -19.11 -4.99
N ALA A 223 13.24 -19.86 -3.95
CA ALA A 223 12.16 -19.50 -3.04
C ALA A 223 12.49 -18.22 -2.23
N LEU A 224 13.72 -18.14 -1.70
CA LEU A 224 14.18 -16.94 -0.99
C LEU A 224 14.37 -15.73 -1.91
N MET A 225 14.83 -15.92 -3.15
CA MET A 225 14.89 -14.82 -4.13
C MET A 225 13.48 -14.32 -4.50
N SER A 226 12.51 -15.22 -4.61
CA SER A 226 11.10 -14.86 -4.84
C SER A 226 10.51 -14.10 -3.65
N LEU A 227 10.89 -14.45 -2.41
CA LEU A 227 10.55 -13.67 -1.22
C LEU A 227 11.05 -12.22 -1.33
N CYS A 228 12.31 -12.00 -1.75
CA CYS A 228 12.87 -10.66 -1.93
C CYS A 228 12.09 -9.82 -2.95
N GLN A 229 11.60 -10.45 -4.03
CA GLN A 229 10.77 -9.78 -5.04
C GLN A 229 9.41 -9.33 -4.48
N ARG A 230 8.85 -10.06 -3.51
CA ARG A 230 7.57 -9.73 -2.86
C ARG A 230 7.73 -8.74 -1.71
N VAL A 231 8.71 -8.95 -0.83
CA VAL A 231 8.89 -8.16 0.41
C VAL A 231 9.60 -6.83 0.17
N THR A 232 10.34 -6.66 -0.94
CA THR A 232 10.95 -5.38 -1.40
C THR A 232 11.59 -4.53 -0.29
N SER A 233 12.15 -5.17 0.73
CA SER A 233 12.86 -4.53 1.83
C SER A 233 14.35 -4.75 1.64
N SER A 234 15.14 -3.67 1.68
CA SER A 234 16.61 -3.77 1.56
C SER A 234 17.20 -4.70 2.63
N GLN A 235 16.65 -4.67 3.85
CA GLN A 235 17.09 -5.51 4.95
C GLN A 235 16.81 -7.00 4.72
N MET A 236 15.67 -7.31 4.07
CA MET A 236 15.33 -8.68 3.67
C MET A 236 16.28 -9.18 2.59
N THR A 237 16.56 -8.34 1.58
CA THR A 237 17.49 -8.70 0.49
C THR A 237 18.90 -8.99 1.03
N THR A 238 19.41 -8.14 1.94
CA THR A 238 20.72 -8.36 2.58
C THR A 238 20.72 -9.65 3.42
N PHE A 239 19.65 -9.89 4.19
CA PHE A 239 19.49 -11.11 4.96
C PHE A 239 19.52 -12.36 4.08
N THR A 240 18.67 -12.40 3.05
CA THR A 240 18.59 -13.52 2.11
C THR A 240 19.92 -13.76 1.40
N ALA A 241 20.60 -12.70 0.95
CA ALA A 241 21.90 -12.84 0.31
C ALA A 241 22.93 -13.46 1.26
N ALA A 242 22.98 -13.00 2.52
CA ALA A 242 23.90 -13.55 3.52
C ALA A 242 23.60 -15.02 3.86
N VAL A 243 22.33 -15.40 3.96
CA VAL A 243 21.91 -16.80 4.18
C VAL A 243 22.32 -17.68 3.00
N LEU A 244 22.07 -17.25 1.77
CA LEU A 244 22.42 -18.04 0.58
C LEU A 244 23.93 -18.19 0.42
N GLN A 245 24.68 -17.13 0.70
CA GLN A 245 26.13 -17.19 0.69
C GLN A 245 26.66 -18.15 1.77
N ALA A 246 26.02 -18.18 2.95
CA ALA A 246 26.36 -19.12 4.01
C ALA A 246 26.14 -20.58 3.60
N ASP A 247 25.00 -20.83 2.96
CA ASP A 247 24.57 -22.13 2.46
C ASP A 247 25.53 -22.64 1.36
N GLU A 248 25.94 -21.77 0.44
CA GLU A 248 26.91 -22.09 -0.62
C GLU A 248 28.33 -22.38 -0.06
N MET A 249 28.74 -21.68 1.00
CA MET A 249 30.07 -21.84 1.61
C MET A 249 30.11 -22.86 2.76
N GLY A 250 28.97 -23.45 3.14
CA GLY A 250 28.87 -24.40 4.24
C GLY A 250 29.22 -23.83 5.62
N ILE A 251 29.14 -22.50 5.79
CA ILE A 251 29.46 -21.84 7.06
C ILE A 251 28.24 -21.78 8.00
N SER A 252 28.49 -21.77 9.30
CA SER A 252 27.42 -21.76 10.30
C SER A 252 26.52 -20.51 10.16
N LEU A 253 25.21 -20.74 9.97
CA LEU A 253 24.19 -19.70 9.90
C LEU A 253 24.02 -18.92 11.22
N LYS A 254 24.45 -19.48 12.35
CA LYS A 254 24.30 -18.85 13.68
C LYS A 254 24.90 -17.44 13.73
N ASN A 255 26.15 -17.30 13.32
CA ASN A 255 26.86 -16.02 13.40
C ASN A 255 26.26 -14.98 12.45
N ILE A 256 25.81 -15.42 11.28
CA ILE A 256 25.20 -14.58 10.25
C ILE A 256 23.82 -14.10 10.70
N LEU A 257 22.99 -15.01 11.23
CA LEU A 257 21.66 -14.70 11.77
C LEU A 257 21.75 -13.69 12.89
N ASN A 258 22.67 -13.89 13.85
CA ASN A 258 22.89 -12.97 14.96
C ASN A 258 23.36 -11.58 14.50
N ALA A 259 24.32 -11.53 13.58
CA ALA A 259 24.79 -10.26 13.02
C ALA A 259 23.66 -9.55 12.29
N GLN A 260 22.88 -10.28 11.48
CA GLN A 260 21.82 -9.70 10.69
C GLN A 260 20.63 -9.25 11.54
N SER A 261 20.20 -10.03 12.55
CA SER A 261 19.16 -9.60 13.49
C SER A 261 19.54 -8.27 14.17
N ARG A 262 20.78 -8.16 14.66
CA ARG A 262 21.30 -6.90 15.25
C ARG A 262 21.29 -5.76 14.24
N ASN A 263 21.76 -5.98 13.01
CA ASN A 263 21.80 -4.98 11.96
C ASN A 263 20.39 -4.47 11.61
N VAL A 264 19.43 -5.39 11.46
CA VAL A 264 18.04 -5.04 11.16
C VAL A 264 17.42 -4.24 12.30
N ARG A 265 17.69 -4.60 13.56
CA ARG A 265 17.23 -3.86 14.73
C ARG A 265 17.79 -2.44 14.78
N LEU A 266 19.09 -2.29 14.52
CA LEU A 266 19.75 -0.98 14.45
C LEU A 266 19.21 -0.12 13.30
N ALA A 267 19.06 -0.71 12.11
CA ALA A 267 18.49 -0.02 10.96
C ALA A 267 17.07 0.47 11.23
N TYR A 268 16.24 -0.35 11.89
CA TYR A 268 14.88 0.04 12.28
C TYR A 268 14.88 1.20 13.28
N LYS A 269 15.77 1.17 14.29
CA LYS A 269 15.95 2.25 15.26
C LYS A 269 16.36 3.56 14.57
N ASN A 270 17.38 3.51 13.72
CA ASN A 270 17.86 4.67 12.96
C ASN A 270 16.74 5.27 12.10
N LYS A 271 15.89 4.43 11.48
CA LYS A 271 14.76 4.88 10.68
C LYS A 271 13.69 5.59 11.51
N ILE A 272 13.45 5.14 12.75
CA ILE A 272 12.55 5.83 13.68
C ILE A 272 13.14 7.18 14.09
N GLU A 273 14.43 7.21 14.42
CA GLU A 273 15.13 8.44 14.81
C GLU A 273 15.16 9.46 13.67
N GLU A 274 15.41 9.03 12.44
CA GLU A 274 15.35 9.88 11.25
C GLU A 274 13.95 10.49 11.06
N LYS A 275 12.89 9.70 11.27
CA LYS A 275 11.51 10.21 11.22
C LYS A 275 11.25 11.23 12.32
N ALA A 276 11.76 11.01 13.54
CA ALA A 276 11.63 11.95 14.65
C ALA A 276 12.37 13.27 14.38
N GLN A 277 13.58 13.21 13.83
CA GLN A 277 14.35 14.41 13.45
C GLN A 277 13.66 15.21 12.36
N LYS A 278 13.12 14.54 11.33
CA LYS A 278 12.34 15.20 10.27
C LYS A 278 11.08 15.89 10.79
N LEU A 279 10.44 15.35 11.83
CA LEU A 279 9.31 16.00 12.49
C LEU A 279 9.76 17.28 13.20
N SER A 280 10.90 17.27 13.88
CA SER A 280 11.47 18.45 14.54
C SER A 280 11.70 19.59 13.54
N THR A 281 12.29 19.31 12.37
CA THR A 281 12.51 20.33 11.33
C THR A 281 11.20 20.88 10.75
N LYS A 282 10.15 20.07 10.65
CA LYS A 282 8.86 20.51 10.09
C LYS A 282 8.09 21.50 10.98
N ILE A 283 8.36 21.53 12.29
CA ILE A 283 7.72 22.47 13.24
C ILE A 283 8.18 23.92 13.01
N LEU A 284 9.41 24.11 12.48
CA LEU A 284 9.94 25.43 12.19
C LEU A 284 9.12 26.19 11.14
N ILE A 285 8.57 25.49 10.13
CA ILE A 285 7.89 26.15 9.00
C ILE A 285 6.59 26.86 9.45
N PRO A 286 5.63 26.20 10.13
CA PRO A 286 4.47 26.91 10.68
C PRO A 286 4.87 28.03 11.64
N MET A 287 5.84 27.77 12.53
CA MET A 287 6.36 28.79 13.45
C MET A 287 6.81 30.06 12.71
N LEU A 288 7.60 29.91 11.64
CA LEU A 288 8.10 31.04 10.86
C LEU A 288 6.96 31.79 10.15
N ILE A 289 6.01 31.05 9.57
CA ILE A 289 4.83 31.64 8.89
C ILE A 289 3.92 32.40 9.87
N PHE A 290 3.81 31.99 11.14
CA PHE A 290 2.96 32.66 12.12
C PHE A 290 3.68 33.77 12.90
N ILE A 291 4.93 33.56 13.29
CA ILE A 291 5.68 34.52 14.11
C ILE A 291 6.20 35.69 13.26
N PHE A 292 6.69 35.43 12.05
CA PHE A 292 7.33 36.47 11.22
C PHE A 292 6.36 37.61 10.85
N PRO A 293 5.10 37.36 10.43
CA PRO A 293 4.14 38.44 10.18
C PRO A 293 3.79 39.23 11.45
N VAL A 294 3.69 38.57 12.60
CA VAL A 294 3.38 39.22 13.88
C VAL A 294 4.51 40.17 14.27
N ILE A 295 5.76 39.75 14.13
CA ILE A 295 6.93 40.62 14.38
C ILE A 295 6.92 41.82 13.44
N PHE A 296 6.61 41.62 12.14
CA PHE A 296 6.50 42.71 11.17
C PHE A 296 5.44 43.74 11.57
N ILE A 297 4.26 43.29 12.00
CA ILE A 297 3.18 44.16 12.45
C ILE A 297 3.60 44.98 13.69
N ILE A 298 4.27 44.35 14.65
CA ILE A 298 4.72 45.02 15.89
C ILE A 298 5.81 46.06 15.57
N LEU A 299 6.76 45.73 14.68
CA LEU A 299 7.89 46.60 14.36
C LEU A 299 7.49 47.77 13.44
N LEU A 300 6.73 47.49 12.37
CA LEU A 300 6.31 48.52 11.40
C LEU A 300 5.07 49.28 11.83
N GLY A 301 4.21 48.70 12.68
CA GLY A 301 2.99 49.31 13.18
C GLY A 301 3.17 50.77 13.65
N PRO A 302 4.14 51.07 14.55
CA PRO A 302 4.39 52.44 14.99
C PRO A 302 5.18 53.30 13.98
N ALA A 303 5.94 52.68 13.07
CA ALA A 303 6.73 53.38 12.07
C ALA A 303 5.89 53.90 10.90
N VAL A 304 4.81 53.19 10.54
CA VAL A 304 3.94 53.54 9.39
C VAL A 304 3.33 54.94 9.52
N PRO A 305 2.71 55.34 10.65
CA PRO A 305 2.19 56.70 10.82
C PRO A 305 3.28 57.78 10.75
N GLY A 306 4.49 57.49 11.22
CA GLY A 306 5.62 58.41 11.17
C GLY A 306 6.13 58.64 9.75
N ILE A 307 6.29 57.56 8.98
CA ILE A 307 6.70 57.62 7.57
C ILE A 307 5.64 58.31 6.70
N MET A 308 4.35 58.03 6.94
CA MET A 308 3.25 58.70 6.23
C MET A 308 3.23 60.21 6.47
N LYS A 309 3.55 60.67 7.68
CA LYS A 309 3.66 62.10 7.98
C LYS A 309 4.87 62.75 7.31
N ALA A 310 6.00 62.04 7.20
CA ALA A 310 7.22 62.55 6.59
C ALA A 310 7.18 62.59 5.05
N LEU A 311 6.36 61.74 4.42
CA LEU A 311 6.17 61.70 2.96
C LEU A 311 4.95 62.49 2.48
N GLY A 312 4.04 62.88 3.39
CA GLY A 312 2.81 63.62 3.10
C GLY A 312 2.91 65.14 3.22
N SER A 313 4.12 65.68 3.42
CA SER A 313 4.48 67.11 3.33
C SER A 313 5.39 67.34 2.14
#